data_AF-A0A536WWH2-F1
#
_entry.id   AF-A0A536WWH2-F1
#
_cell.length_a   1.000
_cell.length_b   1.000
_cell.length_c   1.000
_cell.angle_alpha   90.00
_cell.angle_beta   90.00
_cell.angle_gamma   90.00
#
_symmetry.space_group_name_H-M   'P 1'
#
loop_
_entity.id
_entity.type
_entity.pdbx_description
1 polymer ?
#
loop_
_entity_poly.entity_id
_entity_poly.type
_entity_poly.pdbx_seq_one_letter_code
_entity_poly.pdbx_strand_id
1 'polypeptide(L)'
;MRVVGRNLFITLRMLKSAGIEVDLALVDDEVRVFVKHPQPGEPPLRASFSGAELDRAANWVAACVVHCYPKSDLAKLWAVIATAMAPLAR
;
A
#
# COMPACT_ATOMS: atom_id res chain seq x y z
N MET A 1 -4.58 0.83 -12.89
CA MET A 1 -3.30 0.70 -12.16
C MET A 1 -2.79 -0.71 -12.39
N ARG A 2 -1.66 -0.92 -13.10
CA ARG A 2 -1.15 -2.28 -13.35
C ARG A 2 -0.63 -2.83 -12.02
N VAL A 3 -0.95 -4.09 -11.73
CA VAL A 3 -0.54 -4.75 -10.50
C VAL A 3 0.95 -5.08 -10.62
N VAL A 4 1.79 -4.47 -9.80
CA VAL A 4 3.12 -5.02 -9.51
C VAL A 4 2.89 -6.25 -8.64
N GLY A 5 3.51 -7.39 -8.96
CA GLY A 5 3.45 -8.60 -8.14
C GLY A 5 3.98 -8.34 -6.72
N ARG A 6 3.14 -7.78 -5.87
CA ARG A 6 3.41 -7.42 -4.48
C ARG A 6 2.61 -8.36 -3.61
N ASN A 7 3.30 -9.03 -2.71
CA ASN A 7 2.64 -9.77 -1.66
C ASN A 7 2.15 -8.77 -0.58
N LEU A 8 0.86 -8.81 -0.27
CA LEU A 8 0.26 -7.92 0.72
C LEU A 8 0.90 -8.04 2.10
N PHE A 9 1.11 -9.26 2.59
CA PHE A 9 1.68 -9.49 3.92
C PHE A 9 3.13 -9.00 4.04
N ILE A 10 3.94 -9.22 3.00
CA ILE A 10 5.30 -8.66 2.94
C ILE A 10 5.24 -7.14 2.91
N THR A 11 4.35 -6.56 2.11
CA THR A 11 4.18 -5.10 2.00
C THR A 11 3.82 -4.49 3.35
N LEU A 12 2.85 -5.06 4.07
CA LEU A 12 2.44 -4.62 5.40
C LEU A 12 3.57 -4.76 6.43
N ARG A 13 4.36 -5.84 6.38
CA ARG A 13 5.52 -6.04 7.25
C ARG A 13 6.59 -4.98 7.03
N MET A 14 6.91 -4.67 5.77
CA MET A 14 7.88 -3.61 5.44
C MET A 14 7.42 -2.25 5.97
N LEU A 15 6.12 -1.94 5.86
CA LEU A 15 5.55 -0.68 6.33
C LEU A 15 5.63 -0.54 7.84
N LYS A 16 5.24 -1.58 8.59
CA LYS A 16 5.40 -1.59 10.05
C LYS A 16 6.86 -1.41 10.46
N SER A 17 7.79 -2.03 9.74
CA SER A 17 9.23 -1.89 9.99
C SER A 17 9.75 -0.48 9.69
N ALA A 18 9.12 0.23 8.77
CA ALA A 18 9.40 1.63 8.43
C ALA A 18 8.69 2.63 9.36
N GLY A 19 8.02 2.17 10.42
CA GLY A 19 7.26 3.01 11.35
C GLY A 19 5.96 3.56 10.78
N ILE A 20 5.48 3.03 9.64
CA ILE A 20 4.21 3.44 9.04
C ILE A 20 3.11 2.54 9.59
N GLU A 21 2.13 3.15 10.23
CA GLU A 21 1.01 2.44 10.81
C GLU A 21 0.03 1.97 9.74
N VAL A 22 -0.01 0.67 9.55
CA VAL A 22 -0.95 -0.02 8.66
C VAL A 22 -1.63 -1.16 9.38
N ASP A 23 -2.87 -1.42 8.98
CA ASP A 23 -3.67 -2.51 9.51
C ASP A 23 -4.35 -3.32 8.41
N LEU A 24 -4.74 -4.54 8.77
CA LEU A 24 -5.45 -5.47 7.90
C LEU A 24 -6.54 -6.17 8.70
N ALA A 25 -7.75 -6.20 8.16
CA ALA A 25 -8.82 -7.05 8.63
C ALA A 25 -9.29 -7.98 7.51
N LEU A 26 -9.56 -9.24 7.86
CA LEU A 26 -10.25 -10.19 7.01
C LEU A 26 -11.69 -10.27 7.50
N VAL A 27 -12.64 -9.99 6.62
CA VAL A 27 -14.08 -10.04 6.93
C VAL A 27 -14.73 -10.80 5.80
N ASP A 28 -15.25 -11.99 6.11
CA ASP A 28 -15.75 -12.94 5.11
C ASP A 28 -14.69 -13.20 4.01
N ASP A 29 -15.05 -13.01 2.74
CA ASP A 29 -14.14 -13.12 1.59
C ASP A 29 -13.49 -11.78 1.20
N GLU A 30 -13.55 -10.77 2.08
CA GLU A 30 -12.94 -9.47 1.85
C GLU A 30 -11.66 -9.24 2.68
N VAL A 31 -10.74 -8.53 2.05
CA VAL A 31 -9.49 -8.03 2.61
C VAL A 31 -9.63 -6.52 2.76
N ARG A 32 -9.69 -6.05 4.00
CA ARG A 32 -9.79 -4.63 4.34
C ARG A 32 -8.44 -4.12 4.80
N VAL A 33 -7.87 -3.16 4.08
CA VAL A 33 -6.58 -2.56 4.39
C VAL A 33 -6.77 -1.14 4.90
N PHE A 34 -5.94 -0.77 5.87
CA PHE A 34 -5.98 0.53 6.52
C PHE A 34 -4.57 1.14 6.54
N VAL A 35 -4.46 2.42 6.21
CA VAL A 35 -3.27 3.24 6.44
C VAL A 35 -3.67 4.32 7.44
N LYS A 36 -3.15 4.24 8.67
CA LYS A 36 -3.52 5.17 9.73
C LYS A 36 -2.83 6.51 9.52
N HIS A 37 -3.54 7.59 9.89
CA HIS A 37 -3.03 8.96 10.06
C HIS A 37 -1.96 9.40 9.06
N PRO A 38 -2.29 9.47 7.75
CA PRO A 38 -1.34 9.98 6.75
C PRO A 38 -0.86 11.41 7.07
N GLN A 39 -1.69 12.20 7.75
CA GLN A 39 -1.34 13.47 8.37
C GLN A 39 -1.98 13.60 9.77
N PRO A 40 -1.40 14.40 10.69
CA PRO A 40 -2.01 14.67 11.99
C PRO A 40 -3.43 15.24 11.83
N GLY A 41 -4.41 14.57 12.43
CA GLY A 41 -5.83 14.99 12.38
C GLY A 41 -6.62 14.47 11.19
N GLU A 42 -5.99 13.82 10.20
CA GLU A 42 -6.70 13.20 9.09
C GLU A 42 -7.24 11.80 9.44
N PRO A 43 -8.39 11.41 8.85
CA PRO A 43 -8.93 10.07 9.03
C PRO A 43 -8.02 9.02 8.34
N PRO A 44 -8.01 7.76 8.82
CA PRO A 44 -7.32 6.67 8.14
C PRO A 44 -7.84 6.47 6.72
N LEU A 45 -6.90 6.21 5.79
CA LEU A 45 -7.26 5.73 4.46
C LEU A 45 -7.63 4.26 4.56
N ARG A 46 -8.73 3.88 3.91
CA ARG A 46 -9.25 2.50 3.93
C ARG A 46 -9.74 2.08 2.55
N ALA A 47 -9.54 0.81 2.23
CA ALA A 47 -10.11 0.18 1.05
C ALA A 47 -10.39 -1.30 1.32
N SER A 48 -11.41 -1.83 0.64
CA SER A 48 -11.77 -3.24 0.64
C SER A 48 -11.47 -3.85 -0.72
N PHE A 49 -10.97 -5.08 -0.72
CA PHE A 49 -10.67 -5.87 -1.90
C PHE A 49 -11.22 -7.27 -1.71
N SER A 50 -11.48 -8.00 -2.80
CA SER A 50 -11.72 -9.44 -2.68
C SER A 50 -10.48 -10.14 -2.13
N GLY A 51 -10.67 -11.26 -1.41
CA GLY A 51 -9.59 -12.17 -1.01
C GLY A 51 -8.74 -12.68 -2.17
N ALA A 52 -9.27 -12.69 -3.39
CA ALA A 52 -8.53 -13.03 -4.61
C ALA A 52 -7.65 -11.88 -5.14
N GLU A 53 -7.83 -10.65 -4.65
CA GLU A 53 -7.20 -9.41 -5.15
C GLU A 53 -6.12 -8.87 -4.19
N LEU A 54 -5.41 -9.76 -3.50
CA LEU A 54 -4.35 -9.38 -2.54
C LEU A 54 -3.25 -8.50 -3.16
N ASP A 55 -2.95 -8.74 -4.43
CA ASP A 55 -2.00 -8.01 -5.23
C ASP A 55 -2.45 -6.56 -5.47
N ARG A 56 -3.74 -6.33 -5.75
CA ARG A 56 -4.34 -5.00 -5.86
C ARG A 56 -4.37 -4.30 -4.51
N ALA A 57 -4.73 -5.01 -3.44
CA ALA A 57 -4.69 -4.48 -2.08
C ALA A 57 -3.27 -3.99 -1.73
N ALA A 58 -2.25 -4.79 -2.03
CA ALA A 58 -0.86 -4.44 -1.77
C ALA A 58 -0.41 -3.20 -2.56
N ASN A 59 -0.83 -3.10 -3.83
CA ASN A 59 -0.50 -1.96 -4.67
C ASN A 59 -1.22 -0.69 -4.25
N TRP A 60 -2.47 -0.79 -3.80
CA TRP A 60 -3.21 0.33 -3.24
C TRP A 60 -2.52 0.88 -1.99
N VAL A 61 -2.15 0.02 -1.03
CA VAL A 61 -1.43 0.44 0.18
C VAL A 61 -0.10 1.12 -0.20
N ALA A 62 0.66 0.53 -1.13
CA ALA A 62 1.92 1.11 -1.56
C ALA A 62 1.74 2.50 -2.20
N ALA A 63 0.68 2.72 -3.00
CA ALA A 63 0.38 4.02 -3.57
C ALA A 63 -0.03 5.06 -2.52
N CYS A 64 -0.86 4.67 -1.54
CA CYS A 64 -1.18 5.52 -0.41
C CYS A 64 0.08 5.96 0.33
N VAL A 65 1.02 5.04 0.55
CA VAL A 65 2.29 5.35 1.24
C VAL A 65 3.16 6.30 0.43
N VAL A 66 3.30 6.08 -0.88
CA VAL A 66 4.04 6.99 -1.77
C VAL A 66 3.46 8.41 -1.71
N HIS A 67 2.13 8.53 -1.67
CA HIS A 67 1.46 9.81 -1.63
C HIS A 67 1.54 10.51 -0.27
N CYS A 68 1.28 9.78 0.82
CA CYS A 68 1.11 10.35 2.15
C CYS A 68 2.42 10.45 2.95
N TYR A 69 3.42 9.61 2.63
CA TYR A 69 4.69 9.55 3.36
C TYR A 69 5.89 9.85 2.44
N PRO A 70 5.89 10.93 1.66
CA PRO A 70 6.90 11.16 0.61
C PRO A 70 8.34 11.30 1.15
N LYS A 71 8.49 11.59 2.45
CA LYS A 71 9.80 11.68 3.12
C LYS A 71 10.37 10.33 3.54
N SER A 72 9.55 9.27 3.61
CA SER A 72 9.98 7.92 3.97
C SER A 72 10.87 7.34 2.86
N ASP A 73 11.99 6.71 3.24
CA ASP A 73 12.90 6.09 2.26
C ASP A 73 12.23 4.93 1.53
N LEU A 74 11.34 4.21 2.21
CA LEU A 74 10.52 3.16 1.60
C LEU A 74 9.57 3.74 0.54
N ALA A 75 8.94 4.88 0.82
CA ALA A 75 8.07 5.57 -0.13
C ALA A 75 8.86 6.06 -1.35
N LYS A 76 10.05 6.66 -1.14
CA LYS A 76 10.94 7.09 -2.23
C LYS A 76 11.35 5.91 -3.12
N LEU A 77 11.77 4.79 -2.52
CA LEU A 77 12.13 3.58 -3.26
C LEU A 77 10.96 3.08 -4.10
N TRP A 78 9.76 3.00 -3.52
CA TRP A 78 8.57 2.56 -4.24
C TRP A 78 8.13 3.53 -5.34
N ALA A 79 8.32 4.83 -5.17
CA ALA A 79 8.09 5.81 -6.23
C ALA A 79 9.05 5.57 -7.41
N VAL A 80 10.35 5.35 -7.15
CA VAL A 80 11.33 5.02 -8.19
C VAL A 80 10.93 3.75 -8.94
N ILE A 81 10.55 2.69 -8.23
CA ILE A 81 10.08 1.44 -8.86
C ILE A 81 8.84 1.70 -9.72
N ALA A 82 7.87 2.46 -9.21
CA ALA A 82 6.65 2.78 -9.97
C ALA A 82 6.97 3.56 -11.24
N THR A 83 7.86 4.56 -11.17
CA THR A 83 8.32 5.34 -12.33
C THR A 83 9.06 4.46 -13.34
N ALA A 84 9.96 3.58 -12.88
CA ALA A 84 10.71 2.69 -13.77
C ALA A 84 9.81 1.67 -14.48
N MET A 85 8.72 1.24 -13.84
CA MET A 85 7.75 0.30 -14.41
C MET A 85 6.71 0.97 -15.32
N ALA A 86 6.52 2.29 -15.25
CA ALA A 86 5.51 3.00 -16.03
C ALA A 86 5.67 2.85 -17.56
N PRO A 87 6.88 2.87 -18.14
CA PRO A 87 7.08 2.61 -19.58
C PRO A 87 6.72 1.18 -19.99
N LEU A 88 6.91 0.20 -19.10
CA LEU A 88 6.61 -1.22 -19.32
C LEU A 88 5.11 -1.54 -19.21
N ALA A 89 4.28 -0.56 -18.87
CA ALA A 89 2.84 -0.69 -18.73
C ALA A 89 2.07 -0.45 -20.04
N ARG A 90 2.77 -0.14 -21.15
CA ARG A 90 2.21 -0.05 -22.50
C ARG A 90 2.27 -1.39 -23.23
#